data_AF-A0A532CEK7-F1
#
_entry.id   AF-A0A532CEK7-F1
#
_cell.length_a   1.000
_cell.length_b   1.000
_cell.length_c   1.000
_cell.angle_alpha   90.00
_cell.angle_beta   90.00
_cell.angle_gamma   90.00
#
_symmetry.space_group_name_H-M   'P 1'
#
loop_
_entity.id
_entity.type
_entity.pdbx_description
1 polymer ?
#
loop_
_entity_poly.entity_id
_entity_poly.type
_entity_poly.pdbx_seq_one_letter_code
_entity_poly.pdbx_strand_id
1 'polypeptide(L)'
;MTRIREEGLYEALLPDTPLAPSYTLRLTRHDGTVAEIHDPYAFPPLLTDFDLHLFTEGTLYKAYNSFGAHIRTVQGVPGVHFVLWAPNATRVSVIGDFNGWNGLCHPMASRGSTGLWELFMPDLPEGTLYKYEIRSREDNVLLRKADPYAVASEVRPRTASIVHDLSCYTWHDGTWMAARSEWDPLTAPLSIYEVHLGSWMRVPEENNRWLTYKELAAKLIPYARDLGYTHLELMPVTEHPFDGSWGYQATGYFAATSRYGSPEDFMAFVDAAHQAGLGVIMDWAPAHFPDDPHGLAQFDGTHLYDHADPRLGYHPDWHSRIFNYDRVEVRTFLLNSALFWLDKYHIDGLRVDAVASMLYLDCALEASQESGGRAEAENRP
;
A
#
# COMPACT_ATOMS: atom_id res chain seq x y z
N MET A 1 -21.11 -15.62 29.69
CA MET A 1 -20.64 -14.23 29.86
C MET A 1 -21.82 -13.38 30.31
N THR A 2 -21.56 -12.36 31.13
CA THR A 2 -22.56 -11.40 31.61
C THR A 2 -22.30 -10.07 30.92
N ARG A 3 -23.36 -9.40 30.44
CA ARG A 3 -23.25 -8.06 29.88
C ARG A 3 -22.99 -7.07 31.02
N ILE A 4 -21.84 -6.40 30.98
CA ILE A 4 -21.45 -5.43 32.01
C ILE A 4 -21.66 -3.97 31.56
N ARG A 5 -21.80 -3.73 30.25
CA ARG A 5 -22.19 -2.42 29.73
C ARG A 5 -23.18 -2.52 28.56
N GLU A 6 -24.03 -1.50 28.44
CA GLU A 6 -25.02 -1.42 27.37
C GLU A 6 -24.39 -1.24 25.98
N GLU A 7 -23.16 -0.74 25.89
CA GLU A 7 -22.46 -0.55 24.63
C GLU A 7 -21.91 -1.85 24.01
N GLY A 8 -22.14 -3.00 24.65
CA GLY A 8 -21.76 -4.32 24.12
C GLY A 8 -20.53 -4.96 24.77
N LEU A 9 -20.19 -4.56 26.00
CA LEU A 9 -19.11 -5.18 26.77
C LEU A 9 -19.63 -6.35 27.61
N TYR A 10 -18.96 -7.50 27.49
CA TYR A 10 -19.30 -8.74 28.18
C TYR A 10 -18.09 -9.25 28.96
N GLU A 11 -18.34 -9.89 30.11
CA GLU A 11 -17.30 -10.47 30.98
C GLU A 11 -17.65 -11.92 31.35
N ALA A 12 -16.63 -12.76 31.53
CA ALA A 12 -16.77 -14.06 32.17
C ALA A 12 -15.56 -14.37 33.03
N LEU A 13 -15.79 -14.97 34.20
CA LEU A 13 -14.75 -15.48 35.07
C LEU A 13 -14.58 -16.98 34.83
N LEU A 14 -13.36 -17.41 34.50
CA LEU A 14 -13.02 -18.81 34.27
C LEU A 14 -12.20 -19.34 35.46
N PRO A 15 -12.56 -20.49 36.07
CA PRO A 15 -11.95 -20.95 37.32
C PRO A 15 -10.47 -21.35 37.20
N ASP A 16 -10.00 -21.80 36.04
CA ASP A 16 -8.61 -22.19 35.76
C ASP A 16 -8.40 -22.20 34.23
N THR A 17 -7.50 -21.37 33.67
CA THR A 17 -7.22 -21.42 32.21
C THR A 17 -5.72 -21.26 31.92
N PRO A 18 -5.10 -22.15 31.12
CA PRO A 18 -3.74 -21.95 30.61
C PRO A 18 -3.67 -20.74 29.64
N LEU A 19 -2.53 -20.05 29.64
CA LEU A 19 -2.20 -18.96 28.71
C LEU A 19 -1.92 -19.50 27.28
N ALA A 20 -2.96 -19.67 26.47
CA ALA A 20 -2.99 -19.84 25.00
C ALA A 20 -4.44 -20.18 24.57
N PRO A 21 -4.89 -20.01 23.30
CA PRO A 21 -6.31 -20.01 22.93
C PRO A 21 -6.93 -21.40 23.12
N SER A 22 -7.38 -21.66 24.33
CA SER A 22 -8.07 -22.86 24.77
C SER A 22 -9.59 -22.67 24.75
N TYR A 23 -10.06 -21.52 24.25
CA TYR A 23 -11.46 -21.17 24.17
C TYR A 23 -11.79 -20.46 22.85
N THR A 24 -13.06 -20.56 22.48
CA THR A 24 -13.71 -19.82 21.41
C THR A 24 -14.84 -18.98 22.02
N LEU A 25 -15.20 -17.91 21.34
CA LEU A 25 -16.34 -17.07 21.67
C LEU A 25 -17.51 -17.44 20.77
N ARG A 26 -18.64 -17.81 21.36
CA ARG A 26 -19.91 -17.94 20.64
C ARG A 26 -20.68 -16.62 20.71
N LEU A 27 -20.79 -15.96 19.57
CA LEU A 27 -21.45 -14.67 19.41
C LEU A 27 -22.83 -14.86 18.77
N THR A 28 -23.85 -14.25 19.36
CA THR A 28 -25.18 -14.10 18.73
C THR A 28 -25.32 -12.65 18.28
N ARG A 29 -25.42 -12.42 16.98
CA ARG A 29 -25.61 -11.08 16.40
C ARG A 29 -27.07 -10.65 16.50
N HIS A 30 -27.33 -9.36 16.25
CA HIS A 30 -28.68 -8.77 16.35
C HIS A 30 -29.69 -9.40 15.37
N ASP A 31 -29.22 -9.90 14.23
CA ASP A 31 -30.03 -10.62 13.23
C ASP A 31 -30.31 -12.09 13.63
N GLY A 32 -29.84 -12.53 14.80
CA GLY A 32 -29.98 -13.90 15.29
C GLY A 32 -28.94 -14.87 14.75
N THR A 33 -28.01 -14.43 13.90
CA THR A 33 -26.92 -15.29 13.41
C THR A 33 -25.96 -15.61 14.56
N VAL A 34 -25.58 -16.88 14.63
CA VAL A 34 -24.63 -17.38 15.63
C VAL A 34 -23.32 -17.71 14.94
N ALA A 35 -22.23 -17.16 15.44
CA ALA A 35 -20.87 -17.44 14.98
C ALA A 35 -20.03 -17.93 16.16
N GLU A 36 -19.10 -18.83 15.88
CA GLU A 36 -18.07 -19.24 16.82
C GLU A 36 -16.73 -18.75 16.27
N ILE A 37 -16.00 -17.97 17.06
CA ILE A 37 -14.76 -17.30 16.64
C ILE A 37 -13.67 -17.48 17.68
N HIS A 38 -12.41 -17.43 17.28
CA HIS A 38 -11.33 -17.19 18.24
C HIS A 38 -11.35 -15.72 18.70
N ASP A 39 -10.93 -15.48 19.95
CA ASP A 39 -10.80 -14.11 20.46
C ASP A 39 -9.55 -13.42 19.87
N PRO A 40 -9.69 -12.34 19.08
CA PRO A 40 -8.54 -11.59 18.55
C PRO A 40 -7.59 -11.07 19.63
N TYR A 41 -8.10 -10.83 20.85
CA TYR A 41 -7.34 -10.29 21.98
C TYR A 41 -6.68 -11.36 22.85
N ALA A 42 -6.85 -12.65 22.54
CA ALA A 42 -6.14 -13.74 23.19
C ALA A 42 -4.70 -13.92 22.65
N PHE A 43 -4.39 -13.32 21.49
CA PHE A 43 -3.09 -13.44 20.85
C PHE A 43 -2.16 -12.29 21.26
N PRO A 44 -0.87 -12.57 21.56
CA PRO A 44 0.08 -11.52 21.86
C PRO A 44 0.36 -10.70 20.59
N PRO A 45 0.84 -9.46 20.76
CA PRO A 45 1.39 -8.69 19.66
C PRO A 45 2.52 -9.46 18.95
N LEU A 46 2.64 -9.31 17.63
CA LEU A 46 3.54 -10.12 16.79
C LEU A 46 4.79 -9.35 16.34
N LEU A 47 4.75 -8.01 16.32
CA LEU A 47 5.95 -7.22 16.03
C LEU A 47 6.99 -7.41 17.13
N THR A 48 8.22 -7.74 16.73
CA THR A 48 9.35 -7.90 17.65
C THR A 48 9.92 -6.54 18.04
N ASP A 49 10.63 -6.48 19.17
CA ASP A 49 11.35 -5.26 19.57
C ASP A 49 12.40 -4.85 18.53
N PHE A 50 12.94 -5.83 17.78
CA PHE A 50 13.86 -5.58 16.67
C PHE A 50 13.16 -4.88 15.49
N ASP A 51 11.95 -5.30 15.12
CA ASP A 51 11.17 -4.62 14.07
C ASP A 51 10.85 -3.18 14.47
N LEU A 52 10.45 -2.96 15.73
CA LEU A 52 10.18 -1.63 16.27
C LEU A 52 11.43 -0.74 16.24
N HIS A 53 12.59 -1.30 16.55
CA HIS A 53 13.86 -0.60 16.52
C HIS A 53 14.24 -0.19 15.09
N LEU A 54 14.22 -1.13 14.14
CA LEU A 54 14.51 -0.85 12.72
C LEU A 54 13.54 0.17 12.13
N PHE A 55 12.26 0.10 12.49
CA PHE A 55 11.27 1.10 12.07
C PHE A 55 11.63 2.49 12.59
N THR A 56 11.96 2.60 13.88
CA THR A 56 12.32 3.88 14.52
C THR A 56 13.59 4.48 13.93
N GLU A 57 14.58 3.65 13.57
CA GLU A 57 15.81 4.09 12.92
C GLU A 57 15.64 4.38 11.41
N GLY A 58 14.50 4.01 10.81
CA GLY A 58 14.26 4.15 9.38
C GLY A 58 14.97 3.13 8.50
N THR A 59 15.48 2.05 9.09
CA THR A 59 16.29 1.01 8.42
C THR A 59 15.50 -0.26 8.12
N LEU A 60 14.19 -0.29 8.39
CA LEU A 60 13.30 -1.38 8.02
C LEU A 60 12.94 -1.32 6.51
N TYR A 61 13.88 -1.73 5.65
CA TYR A 61 13.74 -1.66 4.17
C TYR A 61 12.83 -2.72 3.54
N LYS A 62 12.33 -3.66 4.36
CA LYS A 62 11.33 -4.66 3.96
C LYS A 62 10.10 -4.61 4.87
N ALA A 63 9.70 -3.41 5.28
CA ALA A 63 8.50 -3.16 6.06
C ALA A 63 7.26 -3.74 5.38
N TYR A 64 7.20 -3.81 4.05
CA TYR A 64 6.11 -4.47 3.31
C TYR A 64 5.92 -5.96 3.61
N ASN A 65 6.84 -6.63 4.33
CA ASN A 65 6.66 -8.00 4.82
C ASN A 65 5.99 -8.08 6.20
N SER A 66 5.80 -6.96 6.89
CA SER A 66 5.18 -6.90 8.23
C SER A 66 4.09 -5.83 8.35
N PHE A 67 4.16 -4.75 7.57
CA PHE A 67 3.19 -3.66 7.51
C PHE A 67 2.08 -3.99 6.53
N GLY A 68 0.88 -3.48 6.81
CA GLY A 68 -0.33 -3.78 6.06
C GLY A 68 -1.05 -5.01 6.61
N ALA A 69 -1.69 -5.78 5.72
CA ALA A 69 -2.41 -7.00 6.08
C ALA A 69 -1.65 -8.25 5.60
N HIS A 70 -1.29 -9.11 6.54
CA HIS A 70 -0.49 -10.31 6.28
C HIS A 70 -1.19 -11.58 6.75
N ILE A 71 -1.40 -12.53 5.85
CA ILE A 71 -1.90 -13.85 6.22
C ILE A 71 -0.83 -14.56 7.07
N ARG A 72 -1.21 -15.00 8.27
CA ARG A 72 -0.32 -15.64 9.25
C ARG A 72 -1.05 -16.75 9.98
N THR A 73 -0.30 -17.75 10.41
CA THR A 73 -0.78 -18.76 11.36
C THR A 73 -0.09 -18.53 12.70
N VAL A 74 -0.86 -18.18 13.73
CA VAL A 74 -0.35 -17.89 15.08
C VAL A 74 -0.91 -18.93 16.03
N GLN A 75 -0.02 -19.64 16.74
CA GLN A 75 -0.42 -20.70 17.68
C GLN A 75 -1.38 -21.74 17.07
N GLY A 76 -1.19 -22.05 15.78
CA GLY A 76 -2.01 -23.03 15.04
C GLY A 76 -3.31 -22.48 14.45
N VAL A 77 -3.64 -21.21 14.69
CA VAL A 77 -4.86 -20.56 14.16
C VAL A 77 -4.49 -19.67 12.98
N PRO A 78 -5.06 -19.89 11.78
CA PRO A 78 -4.87 -19.00 10.64
C PRO A 78 -5.63 -17.68 10.84
N GLY A 79 -5.12 -16.61 10.27
CA GLY A 79 -5.75 -15.30 10.33
C GLY A 79 -4.92 -14.24 9.62
N VAL A 80 -5.20 -12.99 9.93
CA VAL A 80 -4.55 -11.83 9.30
C VAL A 80 -3.96 -10.94 10.38
N HIS A 81 -2.67 -10.66 10.25
CA HIS A 81 -1.97 -9.68 11.06
C HIS A 81 -2.03 -8.32 10.37
N PHE A 82 -2.65 -7.35 11.02
CA PHE A 82 -2.75 -5.98 10.56
C PHE A 82 -1.74 -5.11 11.30
N VAL A 83 -0.99 -4.28 10.58
CA VAL A 83 -0.02 -3.34 11.14
C VAL A 83 -0.14 -1.99 10.44
N LEU A 84 -0.32 -0.93 11.23
CA LEU A 84 -0.49 0.44 10.74
C LEU A 84 0.38 1.44 11.51
N TRP A 85 0.95 2.41 10.82
CA TRP A 85 1.57 3.58 11.44
C TRP A 85 0.59 4.76 11.50
N ALA A 86 0.26 5.19 12.71
CA ALA A 86 -0.63 6.32 12.99
C ALA A 86 -0.33 6.91 14.39
N PRO A 87 0.82 7.59 14.56
CA PRO A 87 1.34 8.00 15.87
C PRO A 87 0.43 8.96 16.63
N ASN A 88 -0.32 9.80 15.92
CA ASN A 88 -1.18 10.81 16.53
C ASN A 88 -2.62 10.32 16.74
N ALA A 89 -2.93 9.06 16.43
CA ALA A 89 -4.24 8.50 16.69
C ALA A 89 -4.49 8.26 18.20
N THR A 90 -5.75 8.37 18.62
CA THR A 90 -6.23 7.92 19.94
C THR A 90 -6.88 6.54 19.89
N ARG A 91 -7.27 6.09 18.70
CA ARG A 91 -7.77 4.75 18.42
C ARG A 91 -7.53 4.46 16.95
N VAL A 92 -7.06 3.25 16.67
CA VAL A 92 -7.12 2.64 15.34
C VAL A 92 -7.91 1.36 15.46
N SER A 93 -8.79 1.09 14.52
CA SER A 93 -9.57 -0.14 14.45
C SER A 93 -9.57 -0.69 13.03
N VAL A 94 -9.54 -2.02 12.89
CA VAL A 94 -9.75 -2.66 11.59
C VAL A 94 -11.26 -2.76 11.34
N ILE A 95 -11.72 -2.23 10.22
CA ILE A 95 -13.13 -2.27 9.81
C ILE A 95 -13.27 -2.98 8.46
N GLY A 96 -14.35 -3.73 8.29
CA GLY A 96 -14.62 -4.46 7.05
C GLY A 96 -15.95 -5.20 7.11
N ASP A 97 -16.26 -5.99 6.08
CA ASP A 97 -17.54 -6.71 6.00
C ASP A 97 -17.74 -7.65 7.19
N PHE A 98 -16.68 -8.28 7.68
CA PHE A 98 -16.69 -9.21 8.81
C PHE A 98 -17.26 -8.59 10.11
N ASN A 99 -17.16 -7.26 10.26
CA ASN A 99 -17.64 -6.53 11.42
C ASN A 99 -18.66 -5.43 11.09
N GLY A 100 -19.23 -5.46 9.88
CA GLY A 100 -20.22 -4.47 9.45
C GLY A 100 -19.68 -3.05 9.39
N TRP A 101 -18.38 -2.89 9.10
CA TRP A 101 -17.69 -1.60 9.04
C TRP A 101 -17.77 -0.79 10.36
N ASN A 102 -17.77 -1.47 11.51
CA ASN A 102 -17.89 -0.87 12.84
C ASN A 102 -16.55 -0.87 13.59
N GLY A 103 -15.95 0.32 13.75
CA GLY A 103 -14.67 0.49 14.43
C GLY A 103 -14.69 0.30 15.95
N LEU A 104 -15.85 0.02 16.56
CA LEU A 104 -15.91 -0.35 17.98
C LEU A 104 -15.65 -1.84 18.22
N CYS A 105 -15.72 -2.67 17.18
CA CYS A 105 -15.62 -4.13 17.33
C CYS A 105 -14.18 -4.64 17.43
N HIS A 106 -13.25 -4.03 16.67
CA HIS A 106 -11.88 -4.54 16.55
C HIS A 106 -10.82 -3.41 16.68
N PRO A 107 -10.76 -2.69 17.83
CA PRO A 107 -9.63 -1.78 18.11
C PRO A 107 -8.29 -2.52 18.12
N MET A 108 -7.26 -1.88 17.57
CA MET A 108 -5.88 -2.37 17.49
C MET A 108 -5.08 -2.00 18.74
N ALA A 109 -4.04 -2.76 19.05
CA ALA A 109 -3.12 -2.49 20.15
C ALA A 109 -2.05 -1.49 19.72
N SER A 110 -1.85 -0.43 20.52
CA SER A 110 -0.77 0.55 20.31
C SER A 110 0.58 0.00 20.79
N ARG A 111 1.63 0.24 20.00
CA ARG A 111 3.02 -0.11 20.29
C ARG A 111 3.80 1.07 20.88
N GLY A 112 3.11 1.89 21.68
CA GLY A 112 3.71 2.96 22.45
C GLY A 112 4.29 4.09 21.60
N SER A 113 5.52 4.49 21.89
CA SER A 113 6.17 5.67 21.29
C SER A 113 6.47 5.53 19.80
N THR A 114 6.50 4.31 19.25
CA THR A 114 6.69 4.07 17.82
C THR A 114 5.51 4.57 16.97
N GLY A 115 4.33 4.72 17.58
CA GLY A 115 3.11 5.08 16.86
C GLY A 115 2.55 3.98 15.96
N LEU A 116 3.09 2.76 16.06
CA LEU A 116 2.57 1.59 15.38
C LEU A 116 1.36 1.03 16.13
N TRP A 117 0.43 0.49 15.36
CA TRP A 117 -0.76 -0.20 15.82
C TRP A 117 -0.78 -1.59 15.19
N GLU A 118 -1.09 -2.62 15.96
CA GLU A 118 -1.22 -3.96 15.43
C GLU A 118 -2.40 -4.74 16.00
N LEU A 119 -2.92 -5.68 15.21
CA LEU A 119 -3.94 -6.63 15.64
C LEU A 119 -3.82 -7.91 14.81
N PHE A 120 -3.82 -9.06 15.47
CA PHE A 120 -4.03 -10.33 14.79
C PHE A 120 -5.52 -10.67 14.83
N MET A 121 -6.13 -10.79 13.66
CA MET A 121 -7.51 -11.21 13.47
C MET A 121 -7.53 -12.69 13.07
N PRO A 122 -7.84 -13.61 13.99
CA PRO A 122 -7.97 -15.02 13.67
C PRO A 122 -9.17 -15.27 12.75
N ASP A 123 -9.13 -16.40 12.03
CA ASP A 123 -10.19 -16.91 11.17
C ASP A 123 -10.59 -15.99 9.99
N LEU A 124 -9.85 -14.90 9.78
CA LEU A 124 -10.13 -13.95 8.72
C LEU A 124 -9.56 -14.48 7.38
N PRO A 125 -10.39 -14.65 6.34
CA PRO A 125 -9.94 -15.24 5.09
C PRO A 125 -9.22 -14.23 4.19
N GLU A 126 -8.44 -14.75 3.25
CA GLU A 126 -7.99 -14.00 2.08
C GLU A 126 -9.19 -13.44 1.28
N GLY A 127 -8.98 -12.32 0.58
CA GLY A 127 -10.02 -11.61 -0.16
C GLY A 127 -10.90 -10.72 0.73
N THR A 128 -10.66 -10.68 2.04
CA THR A 128 -11.41 -9.81 2.95
C THR A 128 -11.20 -8.34 2.60
N LEU A 129 -12.31 -7.61 2.41
CA LEU A 129 -12.31 -6.15 2.29
C LEU A 129 -12.12 -5.50 3.66
N TYR A 130 -11.18 -4.56 3.76
CA TYR A 130 -10.92 -3.84 4.99
C TYR A 130 -10.47 -2.39 4.77
N LYS A 131 -10.60 -1.60 5.82
CA LYS A 131 -10.03 -0.27 6.01
C LYS A 131 -9.59 -0.11 7.47
N TYR A 132 -8.88 0.97 7.75
CA TYR A 132 -8.65 1.44 9.10
C TYR A 132 -9.61 2.56 9.45
N GLU A 133 -10.29 2.44 10.60
CA GLU A 133 -10.97 3.57 11.24
C GLU A 133 -10.01 4.20 12.25
N ILE A 134 -9.64 5.46 12.03
CA ILE A 134 -8.67 6.18 12.84
C ILE A 134 -9.40 7.33 13.54
N ARG A 135 -9.31 7.38 14.86
CA ARG A 135 -9.76 8.53 15.65
C ARG A 135 -8.58 9.43 15.94
N SER A 136 -8.56 10.60 15.32
CA SER A 136 -7.54 11.63 15.52
C SER A 136 -7.50 12.11 16.98
N ARG A 137 -6.31 12.49 17.46
CA ARG A 137 -6.13 13.14 18.78
C ARG A 137 -6.43 14.63 18.75
N GLU A 138 -6.15 15.30 17.63
CA GLU A 138 -6.19 16.76 17.55
C GLU A 138 -7.63 17.29 17.53
N ASP A 139 -8.47 16.69 16.70
CA ASP A 139 -9.82 17.17 16.39
C ASP A 139 -10.92 16.13 16.69
N ASN A 140 -10.56 14.96 17.21
CA ASN A 140 -11.46 13.80 17.44
C ASN A 140 -12.20 13.32 16.18
N VAL A 141 -11.77 13.71 14.98
CA VAL A 141 -12.39 13.27 13.73
C VAL A 141 -12.16 11.77 13.54
N LEU A 142 -13.21 11.10 13.03
CA LEU A 142 -13.14 9.70 12.60
C LEU A 142 -12.84 9.65 11.11
N LEU A 143 -11.66 9.12 10.80
CA LEU A 143 -11.14 8.95 9.45
C LEU A 143 -11.29 7.49 9.04
N ARG A 144 -11.62 7.24 7.77
CA ARG A 144 -11.65 5.90 7.18
C ARG A 144 -10.62 5.83 6.06
N LYS A 145 -9.53 5.13 6.32
CA LYS A 145 -8.35 5.08 5.46
C LYS A 145 -8.19 3.73 4.80
N ALA A 146 -7.85 3.74 3.52
CA ALA A 146 -7.25 2.58 2.88
C ALA A 146 -5.88 2.32 3.52
N ASP A 147 -5.43 1.07 3.46
CA ASP A 147 -4.14 0.68 4.00
C ASP A 147 -2.99 1.22 3.12
N PRO A 148 -2.06 2.04 3.65
CA PRO A 148 -0.90 2.53 2.91
C PRO A 148 -0.03 1.41 2.33
N TYR A 149 0.00 0.24 2.98
CA TYR A 149 0.75 -0.95 2.59
C TYR A 149 -0.14 -2.05 1.98
N ALA A 150 -1.37 -1.72 1.54
CA ALA A 150 -2.20 -2.66 0.81
C ALA A 150 -1.49 -3.17 -0.44
N VAL A 151 -1.50 -4.49 -0.61
CA VAL A 151 -1.01 -5.16 -1.83
C VAL A 151 -2.10 -5.37 -2.88
N ALA A 152 -3.36 -5.20 -2.50
CA ALA A 152 -4.53 -5.30 -3.36
C ALA A 152 -5.63 -4.33 -2.91
N SER A 153 -6.44 -3.86 -3.87
CA SER A 153 -7.47 -2.83 -3.66
C SER A 153 -8.73 -3.14 -4.46
N GLU A 154 -9.86 -2.61 -4.03
CA GLU A 154 -11.08 -2.65 -4.84
C GLU A 154 -10.94 -1.78 -6.10
N VAL A 155 -11.66 -2.17 -7.16
CA VAL A 155 -11.77 -1.37 -8.39
C VAL A 155 -12.43 -0.03 -8.09
N ARG A 156 -11.76 1.05 -8.48
CA ARG A 156 -12.27 2.42 -8.38
C ARG A 156 -13.69 2.57 -8.95
N PRO A 157 -14.59 3.34 -8.32
CA PRO A 157 -14.33 4.33 -7.27
C PRO A 157 -14.41 3.75 -5.85
N ARG A 158 -14.49 2.43 -5.69
CA ARG A 158 -14.40 1.81 -4.36
C ARG A 158 -12.96 1.88 -3.86
N THR A 159 -12.79 1.82 -2.55
CA THR A 159 -11.53 2.24 -1.89
C THR A 159 -11.14 1.35 -0.72
N ALA A 160 -11.78 0.20 -0.51
CA ALA A 160 -11.29 -0.74 0.49
C ALA A 160 -10.02 -1.43 -0.02
N SER A 161 -9.14 -1.71 0.93
CA SER A 161 -8.01 -2.60 0.74
C SER A 161 -8.49 -4.04 0.80
N ILE A 162 -7.77 -4.96 0.15
CA ILE A 162 -8.11 -6.37 0.10
C ILE A 162 -6.96 -7.16 0.75
N VAL A 163 -7.29 -8.03 1.71
CA VAL A 163 -6.32 -8.99 2.25
C VAL A 163 -5.93 -9.95 1.13
N HIS A 164 -4.64 -10.04 0.83
CA HIS A 164 -4.17 -10.81 -0.32
C HIS A 164 -2.75 -11.32 -0.09
N ASP A 165 -2.44 -12.54 -0.52
CA ASP A 165 -1.11 -13.15 -0.37
C ASP A 165 -0.38 -13.26 -1.72
N LEU A 166 0.69 -12.47 -1.84
CA LEU A 166 1.53 -12.42 -3.03
C LEU A 166 2.45 -13.65 -3.19
N SER A 167 2.55 -14.53 -2.20
CA SER A 167 3.49 -15.66 -2.22
C SER A 167 3.05 -16.84 -3.10
N CYS A 168 1.80 -16.82 -3.57
CA CYS A 168 1.20 -17.92 -4.32
C CYS A 168 1.65 -18.00 -5.80
N TYR A 169 2.23 -16.93 -6.35
CA TYR A 169 2.66 -16.91 -7.75
C TYR A 169 4.01 -17.63 -7.95
N THR A 170 4.10 -18.49 -8.96
CA THR A 170 5.35 -19.17 -9.33
C THR A 170 5.93 -18.54 -10.58
N TRP A 171 7.11 -17.92 -10.44
CA TRP A 171 7.85 -17.26 -11.52
C TRP A 171 8.61 -18.25 -12.41
N HIS A 172 8.74 -17.93 -13.71
CA HIS A 172 9.50 -18.71 -14.68
C HIS A 172 10.62 -17.89 -15.36
N ASP A 173 10.97 -16.74 -14.80
CA ASP A 173 11.94 -15.78 -15.33
C ASP A 173 13.36 -15.95 -14.76
N GLY A 174 13.67 -17.07 -14.11
CA GLY A 174 14.96 -17.26 -13.43
C GLY A 174 16.19 -17.06 -14.31
N THR A 175 16.09 -17.38 -15.61
CA THR A 175 17.15 -17.11 -16.59
C THR A 175 17.33 -15.62 -16.85
N TRP A 176 16.25 -14.85 -16.92
CA TRP A 176 16.28 -13.39 -17.07
C TRP A 176 16.91 -12.74 -15.84
N MET A 177 16.42 -13.10 -14.65
CA MET A 177 16.88 -12.53 -13.38
C MET A 177 18.38 -12.78 -13.14
N ALA A 178 18.87 -13.96 -13.51
CA ALA A 178 20.30 -14.27 -13.45
C ALA A 178 21.14 -13.52 -14.49
N ALA A 179 20.61 -13.29 -15.70
CA ALA A 179 21.29 -12.48 -16.71
C ALA A 179 21.33 -11.00 -16.31
N ARG A 180 20.24 -10.48 -15.73
CA ARG A 180 20.11 -9.09 -15.29
C ARG A 180 21.14 -8.70 -14.24
N SER A 181 21.50 -9.59 -13.31
CA SER A 181 22.49 -9.27 -12.27
C SER A 181 23.91 -9.05 -12.82
N GLU A 182 24.22 -9.62 -13.98
CA GLU A 182 25.50 -9.45 -14.67
C GLU A 182 25.44 -8.38 -15.77
N TRP A 183 24.27 -7.80 -16.00
CA TRP A 183 24.01 -6.87 -17.09
C TRP A 183 24.37 -5.44 -16.68
N ASP A 184 25.11 -4.73 -17.53
CA ASP A 184 25.34 -3.30 -17.40
C ASP A 184 24.38 -2.51 -18.31
N PRO A 185 23.35 -1.85 -17.76
CA PRO A 185 22.36 -1.12 -18.55
C PRO A 185 22.95 0.11 -19.26
N LEU A 186 24.12 0.62 -18.85
CA LEU A 186 24.73 1.81 -19.46
C LEU A 186 25.47 1.50 -20.77
N THR A 187 25.85 0.24 -20.99
CA THR A 187 26.62 -0.18 -22.17
C THR A 187 25.82 -1.07 -23.14
N ALA A 188 24.64 -1.51 -22.73
CA ALA A 188 23.76 -2.33 -23.51
C ALA A 188 22.71 -1.54 -24.31
N PRO A 189 22.12 -2.14 -25.36
CA PRO A 189 21.06 -1.48 -26.13
C PRO A 189 19.80 -1.25 -25.26
N LEU A 190 19.45 0.02 -25.09
CA LEU A 190 18.24 0.44 -24.40
C LEU A 190 17.30 1.13 -25.39
N SER A 191 16.26 0.41 -25.83
CA SER A 191 15.19 0.94 -26.66
C SER A 191 13.86 0.65 -25.98
N ILE A 192 13.19 1.72 -25.56
CA ILE A 192 12.04 1.68 -24.66
C ILE A 192 10.76 1.98 -25.45
N TYR A 193 9.73 1.16 -25.24
CA TYR A 193 8.37 1.42 -25.68
C TYR A 193 7.53 1.84 -24.46
N GLU A 194 7.24 3.14 -24.35
CA GLU A 194 6.42 3.71 -23.27
C GLU A 194 4.93 3.41 -23.53
N VAL A 195 4.22 2.96 -22.49
CA VAL A 195 2.84 2.49 -22.59
C VAL A 195 1.99 2.91 -21.40
N HIS A 196 0.85 3.56 -21.69
CA HIS A 196 -0.27 3.63 -20.77
C HIS A 196 -1.18 2.39 -20.94
N LEU A 197 -1.14 1.46 -20.00
CA LEU A 197 -1.90 0.19 -20.10
C LEU A 197 -3.40 0.40 -20.29
N GLY A 198 -3.97 1.46 -19.70
CA GLY A 198 -5.39 1.75 -19.76
C GLY A 198 -5.90 2.30 -21.09
N SER A 199 -5.01 2.70 -22.01
CA SER A 199 -5.37 3.30 -23.29
C SER A 199 -4.62 2.74 -24.51
N TRP A 200 -3.61 1.89 -24.32
CA TRP A 200 -2.91 1.23 -25.43
C TRP A 200 -3.87 0.49 -26.37
N MET A 201 -4.78 -0.29 -25.80
CA MET A 201 -5.84 -0.96 -26.53
C MET A 201 -7.05 -1.19 -25.61
N ARG A 202 -8.25 -1.11 -26.17
CA ARG A 202 -9.53 -1.37 -25.50
C ARG A 202 -10.25 -2.52 -26.21
N VAL A 203 -11.34 -3.01 -25.62
CA VAL A 203 -12.24 -3.98 -26.26
C VAL A 203 -13.56 -3.29 -26.63
N PRO A 204 -13.71 -2.73 -27.86
CA PRO A 204 -14.90 -1.97 -28.26
C PRO A 204 -16.19 -2.79 -28.15
N GLU A 205 -16.14 -4.08 -28.45
CA GLU A 205 -17.28 -5.00 -28.43
C GLU A 205 -17.79 -5.25 -27.00
N GLU A 206 -16.98 -4.98 -25.99
CA GLU A 206 -17.29 -5.16 -24.57
C GLU A 206 -17.38 -3.81 -23.85
N ASN A 207 -18.18 -2.89 -24.42
CA ASN A 207 -18.39 -1.53 -23.89
C ASN A 207 -17.09 -0.76 -23.64
N ASN A 208 -16.11 -0.94 -24.52
CA ASN A 208 -14.80 -0.28 -24.44
C ASN A 208 -14.04 -0.56 -23.12
N ARG A 209 -14.22 -1.76 -22.53
CA ARG A 209 -13.51 -2.15 -21.29
C ARG A 209 -11.99 -2.15 -21.48
N TRP A 210 -11.26 -2.14 -20.36
CA TRP A 210 -9.80 -2.31 -20.40
C TRP A 210 -9.46 -3.73 -20.81
N LEU A 211 -8.28 -3.90 -21.41
CA LEU A 211 -7.63 -5.19 -21.42
C LEU A 211 -7.21 -5.56 -20.00
N THR A 212 -7.30 -6.84 -19.69
CA THR A 212 -6.70 -7.41 -18.49
C THR A 212 -5.18 -7.51 -18.65
N TYR A 213 -4.42 -7.64 -17.55
CA TYR A 213 -2.98 -7.89 -17.61
C TYR A 213 -2.63 -9.13 -18.43
N LYS A 214 -3.46 -10.19 -18.36
CA LYS A 214 -3.32 -11.40 -19.19
C LYS A 214 -3.50 -11.12 -20.68
N GLU A 215 -4.50 -10.34 -21.06
CA GLU A 215 -4.72 -9.95 -22.46
C GLU A 215 -3.64 -8.99 -22.96
N LEU A 216 -3.16 -8.08 -22.10
CA LEU A 216 -2.01 -7.22 -22.38
C LEU A 216 -0.76 -8.09 -22.61
N ALA A 217 -0.49 -9.09 -21.77
CA ALA A 217 0.63 -9.99 -21.95
C ALA A 217 0.56 -10.72 -23.31
N ALA A 218 -0.62 -11.17 -23.71
CA ALA A 218 -0.82 -11.86 -24.98
C ALA A 218 -0.72 -10.96 -26.22
N LYS A 219 -0.94 -9.64 -26.09
CA LYS A 219 -1.03 -8.71 -27.22
C LYS A 219 0.13 -7.70 -27.27
N LEU A 220 0.39 -7.01 -26.18
CA LEU A 220 1.40 -5.95 -26.08
C LEU A 220 2.82 -6.52 -26.15
N ILE A 221 3.11 -7.62 -25.45
CA ILE A 221 4.47 -8.17 -25.37
C ILE A 221 4.95 -8.68 -26.73
N PRO A 222 4.19 -9.51 -27.48
CA PRO A 222 4.59 -9.89 -28.83
C PRO A 222 4.72 -8.67 -29.75
N TYR A 223 3.82 -7.69 -29.63
CA TYR A 223 3.86 -6.48 -30.44
C TYR A 223 5.16 -5.68 -30.23
N ALA A 224 5.53 -5.40 -28.98
CA ALA A 224 6.75 -4.64 -28.68
C ALA A 224 8.01 -5.42 -29.06
N ARG A 225 8.04 -6.73 -28.81
CA ARG A 225 9.14 -7.61 -29.21
C ARG A 225 9.30 -7.65 -30.73
N ASP A 226 8.22 -7.82 -31.48
CA ASP A 226 8.26 -7.93 -32.94
C ASP A 226 8.71 -6.61 -33.61
N LEU A 227 8.50 -5.46 -32.94
CA LEU A 227 9.05 -4.17 -33.33
C LEU A 227 10.53 -3.97 -32.95
N GLY A 228 11.10 -4.86 -32.14
CA GLY A 228 12.52 -4.86 -31.77
C GLY A 228 12.89 -3.97 -30.58
N TYR A 229 11.93 -3.59 -29.74
CA TYR A 229 12.22 -2.91 -28.47
C TYR A 229 12.92 -3.86 -27.49
N THR A 230 13.70 -3.30 -26.56
CA THR A 230 14.34 -4.08 -25.49
C THR A 230 13.60 -3.97 -24.17
N HIS A 231 12.82 -2.90 -23.97
CA HIS A 231 12.08 -2.65 -22.73
C HIS A 231 10.67 -2.10 -23.00
N LEU A 232 9.75 -2.42 -22.11
CA LEU A 232 8.50 -1.71 -21.89
C LEU A 232 8.70 -0.72 -20.75
N GLU A 233 8.29 0.53 -20.91
CA GLU A 233 8.13 1.49 -19.81
C GLU A 233 6.65 1.69 -19.55
N LEU A 234 6.20 1.32 -18.36
CA LEU A 234 4.81 1.43 -17.97
C LEU A 234 4.61 2.77 -17.27
N MET A 235 3.68 3.57 -17.77
CA MET A 235 3.10 4.66 -16.95
C MET A 235 2.57 4.08 -15.63
N PRO A 236 2.41 4.89 -14.55
CA PRO A 236 2.26 4.35 -13.20
C PRO A 236 1.13 3.31 -13.09
N VAL A 237 1.50 2.12 -12.61
CA VAL A 237 0.58 0.99 -12.39
C VAL A 237 0.15 0.84 -10.93
N THR A 238 0.62 1.73 -10.04
CA THR A 238 0.11 1.85 -8.67
C THR A 238 -1.39 2.12 -8.66
N GLU A 239 -2.09 1.71 -7.60
CA GLU A 239 -3.51 2.02 -7.47
C GLU A 239 -3.73 3.53 -7.34
N HIS A 240 -4.68 4.04 -8.13
CA HIS A 240 -4.99 5.46 -8.25
C HIS A 240 -6.49 5.66 -8.48
N PRO A 241 -7.12 6.72 -7.94
CA PRO A 241 -8.58 6.85 -7.94
C PRO A 241 -9.15 7.39 -9.26
N PHE A 242 -8.35 8.09 -10.07
CA PHE A 242 -8.83 8.84 -11.23
C PHE A 242 -8.04 8.51 -12.50
N ASP A 243 -8.71 8.02 -13.55
CA ASP A 243 -8.03 7.65 -14.80
C ASP A 243 -7.35 8.82 -15.51
N GLY A 244 -7.89 10.03 -15.36
CA GLY A 244 -7.35 11.23 -16.00
C GLY A 244 -6.02 11.70 -15.42
N SER A 245 -5.57 11.15 -14.28
CA SER A 245 -4.22 11.40 -13.76
C SER A 245 -3.16 10.54 -14.44
N TRP A 246 -3.57 9.59 -15.29
CA TRP A 246 -2.71 8.58 -15.95
C TRP A 246 -1.85 7.76 -14.97
N GLY A 247 -2.27 7.70 -13.70
CA GLY A 247 -1.59 6.98 -12.63
C GLY A 247 -0.70 7.86 -11.73
N TYR A 248 -0.37 9.09 -12.12
CA TYR A 248 0.57 9.94 -11.36
C TYR A 248 0.02 10.44 -10.02
N GLN A 249 -1.29 10.37 -9.80
CA GLN A 249 -1.91 10.66 -8.51
C GLN A 249 -2.25 9.35 -7.77
N ALA A 250 -1.22 8.69 -7.24
CA ALA A 250 -1.32 7.39 -6.59
C ALA A 250 -1.91 7.48 -5.17
N THR A 251 -2.72 6.48 -4.79
CA THR A 251 -3.20 6.30 -3.41
C THR A 251 -2.85 4.93 -2.82
N GLY A 252 -2.48 3.94 -3.64
CA GLY A 252 -1.99 2.63 -3.20
C GLY A 252 -0.61 2.31 -3.78
N TYR A 253 0.44 2.63 -3.02
CA TYR A 253 1.84 2.55 -3.46
C TYR A 253 2.39 1.11 -3.59
N PHE A 254 1.73 0.15 -2.95
CA PHE A 254 2.11 -1.26 -2.90
C PHE A 254 1.12 -2.17 -3.65
N ALA A 255 0.11 -1.61 -4.31
CA ALA A 255 -0.89 -2.36 -5.05
C ALA A 255 -0.80 -2.04 -6.54
N ALA A 256 -0.74 -3.09 -7.37
CA ALA A 256 -1.01 -2.95 -8.80
C ALA A 256 -2.49 -2.60 -8.97
N THR A 257 -2.80 -1.65 -9.86
CA THR A 257 -4.17 -1.18 -10.03
C THR A 257 -5.11 -2.31 -10.43
N SER A 258 -6.19 -2.44 -9.67
CA SER A 258 -7.20 -3.48 -9.84
C SER A 258 -8.00 -3.38 -11.15
N ARG A 259 -7.82 -2.29 -11.92
CA ARG A 259 -8.48 -2.06 -13.22
C ARG A 259 -8.23 -3.18 -14.23
N TYR A 260 -7.06 -3.80 -14.18
CA TYR A 260 -6.61 -4.75 -15.21
C TYR A 260 -6.53 -6.20 -14.70
N GLY A 261 -6.81 -6.48 -13.44
CA GLY A 261 -6.79 -7.84 -12.90
C GLY A 261 -6.23 -7.91 -11.49
N SER A 262 -5.86 -9.12 -11.07
CA SER A 262 -5.26 -9.36 -9.76
C SER A 262 -3.76 -9.04 -9.73
N PRO A 263 -3.13 -8.95 -8.55
CA PRO A 263 -1.68 -8.91 -8.41
C PRO A 263 -0.94 -9.99 -9.21
N GLU A 264 -1.42 -11.23 -9.17
CA GLU A 264 -0.83 -12.37 -9.90
C GLU A 264 -0.92 -12.17 -11.41
N ASP A 265 -1.99 -11.55 -11.90
CA ASP A 265 -2.13 -11.27 -13.32
C ASP A 265 -1.06 -10.26 -13.77
N PHE A 266 -0.68 -9.30 -12.91
CA PHE A 266 0.43 -8.39 -13.18
C PHE A 266 1.80 -9.09 -13.07
N MET A 267 2.00 -9.97 -12.08
CA MET A 267 3.20 -10.81 -12.03
C MET A 267 3.36 -11.65 -13.31
N ALA A 268 2.26 -12.25 -13.79
CA ALA A 268 2.26 -13.00 -15.04
C ALA A 268 2.55 -12.14 -16.28
N PHE A 269 2.16 -10.86 -16.27
CA PHE A 269 2.54 -9.93 -17.32
C PHE A 269 4.05 -9.69 -17.33
N VAL A 270 4.66 -9.45 -16.16
CA VAL A 270 6.12 -9.23 -16.05
C VAL A 270 6.89 -10.51 -16.39
N ASP A 271 6.47 -11.67 -15.87
CA ASP A 271 7.07 -12.97 -16.18
C ASP A 271 7.04 -13.25 -17.70
N ALA A 272 5.92 -12.96 -18.36
CA ALA A 272 5.80 -13.09 -19.80
C ALA A 272 6.72 -12.13 -20.57
N ALA A 273 6.96 -10.92 -20.05
CA ALA A 273 7.86 -9.95 -20.67
C ALA A 273 9.32 -10.46 -20.59
N HIS A 274 9.74 -10.92 -19.42
CA HIS A 274 11.05 -11.51 -19.19
C HIS A 274 11.29 -12.75 -20.07
N GLN A 275 10.30 -13.65 -20.17
CA GLN A 275 10.38 -14.82 -21.06
C GLN A 275 10.45 -14.44 -22.54
N ALA A 276 9.91 -13.29 -22.92
CA ALA A 276 10.01 -12.73 -24.27
C ALA A 276 11.31 -11.92 -24.51
N GLY A 277 12.17 -11.78 -23.50
CA GLY A 277 13.41 -11.02 -23.58
C GLY A 277 13.21 -9.49 -23.50
N LEU A 278 12.10 -9.03 -22.92
CA LEU A 278 11.83 -7.61 -22.68
C LEU A 278 11.98 -7.30 -21.20
N GLY A 279 12.71 -6.22 -20.89
CA GLY A 279 12.68 -5.65 -19.54
C GLY A 279 11.44 -4.79 -19.31
N VAL A 280 11.05 -4.64 -18.05
CA VAL A 280 9.91 -3.82 -17.61
C VAL A 280 10.42 -2.73 -16.69
N ILE A 281 10.28 -1.48 -17.15
CA ILE A 281 10.48 -0.26 -16.37
C ILE A 281 9.11 0.23 -15.93
N MET A 282 9.04 0.77 -14.71
CA MET A 282 7.81 1.33 -14.17
C MET A 282 8.02 2.80 -13.78
N ASP A 283 7.08 3.65 -14.18
CA ASP A 283 6.96 4.99 -13.63
C ASP A 283 6.54 4.90 -12.16
N TRP A 284 7.42 5.38 -11.30
CA TRP A 284 7.20 5.49 -9.86
C TRP A 284 7.03 6.97 -9.51
N ALA A 285 5.93 7.29 -8.83
CA ALA A 285 5.52 8.67 -8.53
C ALA A 285 5.69 9.02 -7.03
N PRO A 286 6.93 9.26 -6.54
CA PRO A 286 7.20 9.65 -5.17
C PRO A 286 7.08 11.16 -4.92
N ALA A 287 6.86 11.97 -5.96
CA ALA A 287 6.96 13.43 -5.86
C ALA A 287 5.79 14.07 -5.09
N HIS A 288 4.59 13.51 -5.21
CA HIS A 288 3.36 14.03 -4.64
C HIS A 288 2.28 12.94 -4.55
N PHE A 289 1.18 13.22 -3.85
CA PHE A 289 0.00 12.37 -3.74
C PHE A 289 -1.28 13.21 -3.63
N PRO A 290 -2.46 12.71 -4.04
CA PRO A 290 -3.68 13.51 -4.08
C PRO A 290 -4.31 13.69 -2.68
N ASP A 291 -5.24 14.65 -2.61
CA ASP A 291 -6.01 15.00 -1.40
C ASP A 291 -7.16 14.03 -1.06
N ASP A 292 -7.25 12.90 -1.76
CA ASP A 292 -8.30 11.91 -1.57
C ASP A 292 -8.42 11.45 -0.10
N PRO A 293 -9.61 11.58 0.54
CA PRO A 293 -9.77 11.30 1.97
C PRO A 293 -9.43 9.87 2.38
N HIS A 294 -9.56 8.90 1.46
CA HIS A 294 -9.21 7.49 1.71
C HIS A 294 -7.70 7.23 1.69
N GLY A 295 -6.91 8.10 1.03
CA GLY A 295 -5.46 7.97 0.87
C GLY A 295 -4.66 8.62 2.01
N LEU A 296 -3.44 9.06 1.71
CA LEU A 296 -2.44 9.48 2.70
C LEU A 296 -2.67 10.89 3.31
N ALA A 297 -3.56 11.69 2.72
CA ALA A 297 -3.83 13.06 3.16
C ALA A 297 -4.32 13.12 4.62
N GLN A 298 -3.65 13.89 5.47
CA GLN A 298 -4.01 14.05 6.89
C GLN A 298 -4.26 12.72 7.62
N PHE A 299 -3.36 11.75 7.40
CA PHE A 299 -3.64 10.34 7.60
C PHE A 299 -4.20 9.97 8.99
N ASP A 300 -3.60 10.52 10.06
CA ASP A 300 -3.98 10.28 11.45
C ASP A 300 -4.61 11.51 12.12
N GLY A 301 -5.11 12.45 11.31
CA GLY A 301 -5.61 13.76 11.74
C GLY A 301 -4.55 14.87 11.69
N THR A 302 -3.29 14.52 11.43
CA THR A 302 -2.18 15.47 11.30
C THR A 302 -1.53 15.38 9.91
N HIS A 303 -0.66 16.35 9.57
CA HIS A 303 0.24 16.27 8.42
C HIS A 303 1.31 15.19 8.65
N LEU A 304 0.91 13.91 8.48
CA LEU A 304 1.73 12.74 8.76
C LEU A 304 2.70 12.43 7.62
N TYR A 305 2.15 12.19 6.42
CA TYR A 305 2.92 11.90 5.21
C TYR A 305 3.32 13.16 4.46
N ASP A 306 2.50 14.20 4.50
CA ASP A 306 2.77 15.50 3.91
C ASP A 306 3.40 16.47 4.90
N HIS A 307 4.04 17.51 4.39
CA HIS A 307 4.63 18.56 5.22
C HIS A 307 3.54 19.52 5.74
N ALA A 308 3.64 19.92 7.01
CA ALA A 308 2.63 20.78 7.65
C ALA A 308 2.64 22.24 7.13
N ASP A 309 3.80 22.76 6.74
CA ASP A 309 3.92 24.03 6.02
C ASP A 309 3.39 23.88 4.59
N PRO A 310 2.30 24.57 4.20
CA PRO A 310 1.72 24.46 2.86
C PRO A 310 2.68 24.84 1.73
N ARG A 311 3.69 25.68 1.99
CA ARG A 311 4.70 26.07 1.00
C ARG A 311 5.62 24.92 0.62
N LEU A 312 5.73 23.92 1.50
CA LEU A 312 6.56 22.73 1.32
C LEU A 312 5.73 21.47 1.11
N GLY A 313 4.47 21.47 1.58
CA GLY A 313 3.59 20.31 1.62
C GLY A 313 2.50 20.29 0.56
N TYR A 314 2.42 21.28 -0.34
CA TYR A 314 1.35 21.36 -1.33
C TYR A 314 1.83 21.91 -2.68
N HIS A 315 1.41 21.26 -3.76
CA HIS A 315 1.59 21.74 -5.13
C HIS A 315 0.29 22.39 -5.63
N PRO A 316 0.20 23.74 -5.69
CA PRO A 316 -1.05 24.42 -5.99
C PRO A 316 -1.57 24.14 -7.40
N ASP A 317 -0.68 24.09 -8.40
CA ASP A 317 -1.08 23.85 -9.79
C ASP A 317 -1.61 22.42 -10.04
N TRP A 318 -1.17 21.46 -9.23
CA TRP A 318 -1.55 20.05 -9.37
C TRP A 318 -2.63 19.64 -8.36
N HIS A 319 -2.99 20.54 -7.45
CA HIS A 319 -3.91 20.30 -6.35
C HIS A 319 -3.59 19.01 -5.57
N SER A 320 -2.33 18.85 -5.19
CA SER A 320 -1.82 17.64 -4.56
C SER A 320 -0.84 17.94 -3.44
N ARG A 321 -0.71 17.01 -2.50
CA ARG A 321 0.22 17.11 -1.37
C ARG A 321 1.62 16.61 -1.71
N ILE A 322 2.62 17.21 -1.08
CA ILE A 322 4.03 16.84 -1.22
C ILE A 322 4.45 16.08 0.04
N PHE A 323 5.16 14.95 -0.15
CA PHE A 323 5.68 14.16 0.95
C PHE A 323 6.66 14.95 1.83
N ASN A 324 6.61 14.71 3.13
CA ASN A 324 7.58 15.23 4.08
C ASN A 324 8.84 14.36 4.08
N TYR A 325 9.77 14.64 3.17
CA TYR A 325 11.01 13.87 3.01
C TYR A 325 11.97 13.96 4.23
N ASP A 326 11.82 15.00 5.06
CA ASP A 326 12.61 15.17 6.30
C ASP A 326 12.25 14.10 7.34
N ARG A 327 11.02 13.58 7.27
CA ARG A 327 10.52 12.57 8.19
C ARG A 327 11.04 11.18 7.80
N VAL A 328 11.77 10.58 8.73
CA VAL A 328 12.43 9.28 8.54
C VAL A 328 11.43 8.21 8.08
N GLU A 329 10.28 8.09 8.73
CA GLU A 329 9.29 7.06 8.43
C GLU A 329 8.64 7.26 7.05
N VAL A 330 8.50 8.51 6.59
CA VAL A 330 7.97 8.84 5.25
C VAL A 330 8.99 8.52 4.17
N ARG A 331 10.27 8.87 4.38
CA ARG A 331 11.35 8.45 3.47
C ARG A 331 11.46 6.94 3.39
N THR A 332 11.38 6.25 4.53
CA THR A 332 11.41 4.79 4.59
C THR A 332 10.18 4.17 3.93
N PHE A 333 8.98 4.76 4.03
CA PHE A 333 7.79 4.33 3.28
C PHE A 333 8.04 4.38 1.76
N LEU A 334 8.57 5.50 1.25
CA LEU A 334 8.88 5.65 -0.16
C LEU A 334 9.95 4.66 -0.62
N LEU A 335 11.04 4.50 0.13
CA LEU A 335 12.07 3.49 -0.15
C LEU A 335 11.51 2.07 -0.17
N ASN A 336 10.63 1.74 0.79
CA ASN A 336 9.93 0.46 0.80
C ASN A 336 9.07 0.28 -0.45
N SER A 337 8.36 1.31 -0.91
CA SER A 337 7.54 1.22 -2.12
C SER A 337 8.39 0.94 -3.36
N ALA A 338 9.53 1.62 -3.52
CA ALA A 338 10.45 1.37 -4.63
C ALA A 338 11.02 -0.05 -4.59
N LEU A 339 11.53 -0.48 -3.42
CA LEU A 339 12.08 -1.83 -3.24
C LEU A 339 11.04 -2.92 -3.40
N PHE A 340 9.79 -2.66 -3.05
CA PHE A 340 8.69 -3.61 -3.17
C PHE A 340 8.43 -4.02 -4.63
N TRP A 341 8.42 -3.07 -5.57
CA TRP A 341 8.23 -3.38 -6.98
C TRP A 341 9.37 -4.22 -7.56
N LEU A 342 10.60 -3.95 -7.13
CA LEU A 342 11.78 -4.73 -7.52
C LEU A 342 11.79 -6.13 -6.89
N ASP A 343 11.36 -6.26 -5.62
CA ASP A 343 11.36 -7.52 -4.84
C ASP A 343 10.18 -8.44 -5.20
N LYS A 344 8.95 -7.90 -5.25
CA LYS A 344 7.72 -8.70 -5.39
C LYS A 344 7.22 -8.87 -6.82
N TYR A 345 7.50 -7.90 -7.68
CA TYR A 345 7.03 -7.89 -9.06
C TYR A 345 8.16 -7.99 -10.08
N HIS A 346 9.40 -8.16 -9.62
CA HIS A 346 10.60 -8.31 -10.45
C HIS A 346 10.86 -7.17 -11.46
N ILE A 347 10.27 -5.99 -11.26
CA ILE A 347 10.49 -4.81 -12.12
C ILE A 347 11.99 -4.55 -12.29
N ASP A 348 12.42 -4.21 -13.51
CA ASP A 348 13.84 -4.06 -13.88
C ASP A 348 14.39 -2.65 -13.66
N GLY A 349 13.52 -1.65 -13.62
CA GLY A 349 13.90 -0.26 -13.41
C GLY A 349 12.73 0.63 -13.01
N LEU A 350 13.05 1.77 -12.41
CA LEU A 350 12.07 2.78 -12.02
C LEU A 350 12.41 4.10 -12.72
N ARG A 351 11.41 4.74 -13.32
CA ARG A 351 11.50 6.10 -13.85
C ARG A 351 10.73 7.04 -12.93
N VAL A 352 11.35 8.16 -12.56
CA VAL A 352 10.74 9.17 -11.69
C VAL A 352 10.41 10.39 -12.52
N ASP A 353 9.11 10.71 -12.62
CA ASP A 353 8.67 11.94 -13.25
C ASP A 353 8.85 13.16 -12.33
N ALA A 354 8.97 14.34 -12.95
CA ALA A 354 8.97 15.63 -12.28
C ALA A 354 9.94 15.78 -11.10
N VAL A 355 11.14 15.18 -11.16
CA VAL A 355 12.18 15.29 -10.11
C VAL A 355 12.48 16.73 -9.70
N ALA A 356 12.35 17.70 -10.62
CA ALA A 356 12.49 19.12 -10.31
C ALA A 356 11.53 19.57 -9.18
N SER A 357 10.30 19.05 -9.12
CA SER A 357 9.35 19.39 -8.05
C SER A 357 9.74 18.84 -6.68
N MET A 358 10.66 17.87 -6.63
CA MET A 358 11.24 17.35 -5.40
C MET A 358 12.48 18.14 -4.97
N LEU A 359 13.26 18.66 -5.94
CA LEU A 359 14.53 19.35 -5.68
C LEU A 359 14.37 20.84 -5.36
N TYR A 360 13.32 21.48 -5.88
CA TYR A 360 13.14 22.93 -5.81
C TYR A 360 11.93 23.32 -4.96
N LEU A 361 12.19 24.10 -3.90
CA LEU A 361 11.14 24.61 -3.01
C LEU A 361 10.21 25.64 -3.68
N ASP A 362 10.66 26.27 -4.77
CA ASP A 362 9.90 27.26 -5.53
C ASP A 362 9.12 26.65 -6.71
N CYS A 363 9.20 25.34 -6.93
CA CYS A 363 8.42 24.67 -7.99
C CYS A 363 6.90 24.76 -7.74
N ALA A 364 6.49 24.94 -6.48
CA ALA A 364 5.10 25.08 -6.05
C ALA A 364 4.70 26.53 -5.73
N LEU A 365 5.56 27.52 -5.98
CA LEU A 365 5.26 28.92 -5.70
C LEU A 365 4.93 29.65 -7.01
N GLU A 366 3.80 30.38 -7.06
CA GLU A 366 3.65 31.43 -8.06
C GLU A 366 4.88 32.34 -7.99
N ALA A 367 5.40 32.80 -9.12
CA ALA A 367 6.55 33.69 -9.20
C ALA A 367 6.28 35.00 -8.43
N SER A 368 6.47 34.98 -7.10
CA SER A 368 6.39 36.15 -6.26
C SER A 368 7.64 36.97 -6.52
N GLN A 369 7.42 38.23 -6.90
CA GLN A 369 8.45 39.23 -7.13
C GLN A 369 9.26 39.49 -5.87
N GLU A 370 10.26 38.65 -5.59
CA GLU A 370 11.41 39.02 -4.75
C GLU A 370 12.54 38.02 -5.00
N SER A 371 13.52 38.47 -5.78
CA SER A 371 14.75 37.75 -6.07
C SER A 371 15.59 37.62 -4.80
N GLY A 372 15.52 36.47 -4.14
CA GLY A 372 16.38 36.12 -3.02
C GLY A 372 16.64 34.62 -2.96
N GLY A 373 17.81 34.20 -3.47
CA GLY A 373 18.38 32.85 -3.22
C GLY A 373 17.84 31.74 -4.12
N ARG A 374 18.34 31.66 -5.36
CA ARG A 374 18.25 30.43 -6.16
C ARG A 374 19.30 29.44 -5.67
N ALA A 375 18.83 28.29 -5.19
CA ALA A 375 19.59 27.14 -4.67
C ALA A 375 20.18 27.29 -3.26
N GLU A 376 19.74 26.40 -2.37
CA GLU A 376 20.55 25.75 -1.33
C GLU A 376 19.84 24.47 -0.88
N ALA A 377 19.87 23.44 -1.73
CA ALA A 377 19.69 22.07 -1.27
C ALA A 377 21.08 21.58 -0.81
N GLU A 378 21.17 21.32 0.50
CA GLU A 378 22.17 20.48 1.17
C GLU A 378 23.63 20.94 1.14
N ASN A 379 23.96 21.77 2.13
CA ASN A 379 25.22 21.62 2.86
C ASN A 379 25.00 21.98 4.33
N ARG A 380 24.46 21.03 5.12
CA ARG A 380 24.52 21.06 6.59
C ARG A 380 24.77 19.64 7.11
N PRO A 381 25.66 19.48 8.12
CA PRO A 381 26.27 18.21 8.51
C PRO A 381 25.29 17.20 9.12
#